data_AF-A0A0R2H0V5-F1
#
_entry.id   AF-A0A0R2H0V5-F1
#
_cell.length_a   1.000
_cell.length_b   1.000
_cell.length_c   1.000
_cell.angle_alpha   90.00
_cell.angle_beta   90.00
_cell.angle_gamma   90.00
#
_symmetry.space_group_name_H-M   'P 1'
#
loop_
_entity.id
_entity.type
_entity.pdbx_description
1 polymer ?
#
loop_
_entity_poly.entity_id
_entity_poly.type
_entity_poly.pdbx_seq_one_letter_code
_entity_poly.pdbx_strand_id
1 'polypeptide(L)' 'MDVGILLILFIVGVICLMYGVQGHSSMRNRTILTVAGLACLIAATFYFVLNV' A
#
# COMPACT_ATOMS: atom_id res chain seq x y z
N MET A 1 5.26 5.65 -18.90
CA MET A 1 5.24 6.43 -17.64
C MET A 1 4.52 5.66 -16.52
N ASP A 2 3.92 4.52 -16.85
CA ASP A 2 2.96 3.76 -16.05
C ASP A 2 3.63 2.81 -15.05
N VAL A 3 4.76 2.20 -15.45
CA VAL A 3 5.61 1.38 -14.56
C VAL A 3 6.13 2.18 -13.37
N GLY A 4 6.43 3.47 -13.56
CA GLY A 4 6.87 4.35 -12.48
C GLY A 4 5.79 4.57 -11.42
N ILE A 5 4.55 4.78 -11.84
CA ILE A 5 3.39 4.95 -10.94
C ILE A 5 3.11 3.65 -10.18
N LEU A 6 3.20 2.50 -10.88
CA LEU A 6 3.04 1.18 -10.26
C LEU A 6 4.06 0.96 -9.14
N LEU A 7 5.33 1.32 -9.39
CA LEU A 7 6.42 1.14 -8.45
C LEU A 7 6.28 2.05 -7.23
N ILE A 8 5.82 3.30 -7.43
CA ILE A 8 5.52 4.24 -6.34
C ILE A 8 4.37 3.70 -5.46
N LEU A 9 3.28 3.24 -6.06
CA LEU A 9 2.14 2.66 -5.33
C LEU A 9 2.57 1.44 -4.49
N PHE A 10 3.45 0.60 -5.04
CA PHE A 10 3.97 -0.57 -4.35
C PHE A 10 4.82 -0.17 -3.14
N ILE A 11 5.75 0.77 -3.30
CA ILE A 11 6.61 1.27 -2.21
C ILE A 11 5.75 1.89 -1.10
N VAL A 12 4.79 2.76 -1.45
CA VAL A 12 3.91 3.42 -0.49
C VAL A 12 3.04 2.39 0.24
N GLY A 13 2.47 1.41 -0.47
CA GLY A 13 1.67 0.34 0.11
C GLY A 13 2.44 -0.48 1.14
N VAL A 14 3.67 -0.88 0.80
CA VAL A 14 4.56 -1.65 1.68
C VAL A 14 4.98 -0.83 2.91
N ILE A 15 5.31 0.45 2.75
CA ILE A 15 5.65 1.34 3.86
C ILE A 15 4.46 1.47 4.82
N CYS A 16 3.26 1.72 4.30
CA CYS A 16 2.04 1.79 5.11
C CYS A 16 1.80 0.49 5.90
N LEU A 17 2.00 -0.66 5.27
CA LEU A 17 1.91 -1.97 5.93
C LEU A 17 2.98 -2.14 7.02
N MET A 18 4.23 -1.76 6.77
CA MET A 18 5.30 -1.84 7.78
C MET A 18 4.98 -1.01 9.02
N TYR A 19 4.53 0.24 8.84
CA TYR A 19 4.10 1.08 9.96
C TYR A 19 2.82 0.58 10.64
N GLY A 20 1.89 0.00 9.86
CA GLY A 20 0.70 -0.69 10.37
C GLY A 20 1.02 -1.99 11.13
N VAL A 21 2.18 -2.60 10.93
CA VAL A 21 2.56 -3.82 11.66
C VAL A 21 3.45 -3.51 12.86
N GLN A 22 4.34 -2.52 12.78
CA GLN A 22 5.38 -2.23 13.78
C GLN A 22 4.86 -1.76 15.15
N GLY A 23 3.55 -1.59 15.37
CA GLY A 23 2.98 -1.51 16.72
C GLY A 23 3.35 -0.27 17.54
N HIS A 24 4.15 0.66 17.00
CA HIS A 24 4.65 1.84 17.72
C HIS A 24 3.59 2.95 17.86
N SER A 25 2.43 2.79 17.21
CA SER A 25 1.30 3.75 17.22
C SER A 25 0.03 3.14 17.82
N SER A 26 -0.90 3.99 18.24
CA SER A 26 -2.25 3.59 18.68
C SER A 26 -2.91 2.58 17.73
N MET A 27 -3.62 1.58 18.29
CA MET A 27 -4.32 0.53 17.52
C MET A 27 -5.19 1.10 16.39
N ARG A 28 -5.79 2.28 16.58
CA ARG A 28 -6.60 2.93 15.55
C ARG A 28 -5.78 3.36 14.34
N ASN A 29 -4.66 4.07 14.55
CA ASN A 29 -3.77 4.49 13.46
C ASN A 29 -3.17 3.28 12.75
N ARG A 30 -2.87 2.25 13.53
CA ARG A 30 -2.35 0.99 13.03
C ARG A 30 -3.31 0.36 12.01
N THR A 31 -4.57 0.13 12.39
CA THR A 31 -5.58 -0.42 11.48
C THR A 31 -5.79 0.45 10.24
N ILE A 32 -5.82 1.78 10.39
CA ILE A 32 -5.99 2.69 9.26
C ILE A 32 -4.83 2.57 8.28
N LEU A 33 -3.59 2.55 8.76
CA LEU A 33 -2.41 2.38 7.90
C LEU A 33 -2.39 1.01 7.20
N THR A 34 -2.73 -0.06 7.91
CA THR A 34 -2.77 -1.40 7.33
C THR A 34 -3.82 -1.49 6.23
N VAL A 35 -5.03 -0.97 6.47
CA VAL A 35 -6.12 -0.98 5.48
C VAL A 35 -5.78 -0.09 4.28
N ALA A 36 -5.22 1.10 4.51
CA ALA A 36 -4.78 1.99 3.43
C ALA A 36 -3.67 1.37 2.58
N GLY A 37 -2.67 0.74 3.20
CA GLY A 37 -1.60 0.02 2.51
C GLY A 37 -2.11 -1.15 1.68
N LEU A 38 -3.06 -1.92 2.24
CA LEU A 38 -3.70 -3.03 1.53
C LEU A 38 -4.48 -2.53 0.30
N ALA A 39 -5.25 -1.45 0.44
CA ALA A 39 -5.99 -0.85 -0.66
C ALA A 39 -5.08 -0.35 -1.79
N CYS A 40 -3.94 0.27 -1.45
CA CYS A 40 -2.93 0.67 -2.43
C CYS A 40 -2.35 -0.52 -3.20
N LEU A 41 -2.03 -1.63 -2.51
CA LEU A 41 -1.50 -2.83 -3.17
C LEU A 41 -2.54 -3.50 -4.08
N ILE A 42 -3.81 -3.54 -3.67
CA ILE A 42 -4.90 -4.05 -4.50
C ILE A 42 -5.04 -3.18 -5.75
N ALA A 43 -5.08 -1.86 -5.60
CA ALA A 43 -5.17 -0.93 -6.74
C ALA A 43 -3.97 -1.08 -7.70
N ALA A 44 -2.75 -1.20 -7.16
CA ALA A 44 -1.56 -1.46 -7.97
C ALA A 44 -1.67 -2.78 -8.74
N THR A 45 -2.15 -3.85 -8.09
CA THR A 45 -2.33 -5.16 -8.71
C THR A 45 -3.36 -5.11 -9.85
N PHE A 46 -4.51 -4.48 -9.62
CA PHE A 46 -5.53 -4.27 -10.65
C PHE A 46 -5.01 -3.47 -11.82
N TYR A 47 -4.27 -2.38 -11.54
CA TYR A 47 -3.68 -1.56 -12.59
C TYR A 47 -2.67 -2.35 -13.41
N PHE A 48 -1.84 -3.19 -12.79
CA PHE A 48 -0.93 -4.09 -13.51
C PHE A 48 -1.68 -5.07 -14.41
N VAL A 49 -2.72 -5.74 -13.89
CA VAL A 49 -3.52 -6.71 -14.65
C VAL A 49 -4.23 -6.06 -15.84
N LEU A 50 -4.69 -4.82 -15.70
CA LEU A 50 -5.37 -4.08 -16.78
C LEU A 50 -4.41 -3.51 -17.82
N ASN A 51 -3.12 -3.38 -17.50
CA ASN A 51 -2.10 -2.80 -18.38
C ASN A 51 -1.19 -3.86 -19.02
N VAL A 52 -1.26 -5.12 -18.57
CA VAL A 52 -0.72 -6.31 -19.24
C VAL A 52 -1.63 -6.71 -20.39
#